data_AF-A0A7Y1YG63-F1
#
_entry.id   AF-A0A7Y1YG63-F1
#
_cell.length_a   1.000
_cell.length_b   1.000
_cell.length_c   1.000
_cell.angle_alpha   90.00
_cell.angle_beta   90.00
_cell.angle_gamma   90.00
#
_symmetry.space_group_name_H-M   'P 1'
#
loop_
_entity.id
_entity.type
_entity.pdbx_description
1 polymer ?
#
loop_
_entity_poly.entity_id
_entity_poly.type
_entity_poly.pdbx_seq_one_letter_code
_entity_poly.pdbx_strand_id
1 'polypeptide(L)'
;MEKVSFIITLIIAHAIVFLAPIQSSGQSSPHQKVKMASLSYVPVKWDKAANIATIEQLVEEAVVGGAECIITPEGGLEGYLINVVNESDEPVKPDLERRFKEIAESEEGENVLKIKDLARKHGVDIVLGFLERDGDILYNTSAWINAQGKIIHKHRKTQMAQEYFTPEYYHPGNDIDAFDTRFGRMGIMICYERQVPEVARVLALAGASIILNPSYGGRGEWNSTMLRARARDNDAWLIFTHPKQTLVIDDGGEMIVYKDHEDGPGVVFFDVPQDLAPGDKLGKRRPEVFAKKIATTIADEKQPFPGSEKIKVASVQIHSVHSMDSNVNKMIKKIEHCASSGVQVALFHECATTGYYTEDILRYTEKDFIDAERRISLACKAQGIYVVYGSPYYEQGTRYNMGIVINDQGETIYRQAKIQLVGGDEGWARPGTRLSTFKIGDKTCSMIICHDSRYPELVRLPVMKGSRLVFYMSSESNITRESKIIPYRAQVVARAVENNVYVVQSNEAQNFSTMEGSHGQSRIVAPDGVLLQEASIFGEDVLIVELDLSKSSGGLAKKSLQSALFKAWWEEGLKLIGTQ
;
A
#
# COMPACT_ATOMS: atom_id res chain seq x y z
N MET A 1 7.29 29.72 -76.69
CA MET A 1 8.55 28.96 -76.53
C MET A 1 9.35 29.74 -75.50
N GLU A 2 9.39 29.30 -74.24
CA GLU A 2 10.35 28.28 -73.74
C GLU A 2 11.82 28.70 -73.95
N LYS A 3 12.73 28.60 -72.99
CA LYS A 3 12.67 28.19 -71.56
C LYS A 3 13.99 28.65 -70.89
N VAL A 4 13.95 28.89 -69.58
CA VAL A 4 15.05 28.69 -68.59
C VAL A 4 16.47 29.17 -68.96
N SER A 5 16.98 30.17 -68.22
CA SER A 5 18.35 30.07 -67.70
C SER A 5 18.50 30.79 -66.34
N PHE A 6 19.44 30.24 -65.58
CA PHE A 6 19.79 30.39 -64.18
C PHE A 6 20.26 31.79 -63.70
N ILE A 7 20.45 31.90 -62.38
CA ILE A 7 21.10 32.98 -61.59
C ILE A 7 20.19 34.15 -61.17
N ILE A 8 19.71 34.09 -59.91
CA ILE A 8 19.65 35.27 -59.03
C ILE A 8 20.35 34.91 -57.72
N THR A 9 21.17 35.87 -57.26
CA THR A 9 22.09 35.76 -56.14
C THR A 9 21.57 36.56 -54.94
N LEU A 10 21.70 35.97 -53.75
CA LEU A 10 21.75 36.62 -52.42
C LEU A 10 20.48 37.21 -51.75
N ILE A 11 20.48 37.03 -50.42
CA ILE A 11 19.76 37.78 -49.37
C ILE A 11 18.24 37.56 -49.30
N ILE A 12 17.82 36.67 -48.40
CA ILE A 12 17.34 37.04 -47.05
C ILE A 12 17.75 35.92 -46.09
N ALA A 13 18.55 36.26 -45.08
CA ALA A 13 18.86 35.37 -43.97
C ALA A 13 17.85 35.63 -42.83
N HIS A 14 17.10 34.60 -42.42
CA HIS A 14 16.48 34.51 -41.10
C HIS A 14 16.58 33.05 -40.65
N ALA A 15 17.07 32.82 -39.43
CA ALA A 15 17.34 31.49 -38.92
C ALA A 15 16.02 30.79 -38.52
N ILE A 16 15.58 29.82 -39.32
CA ILE A 16 14.65 28.79 -38.86
C ILE A 16 15.47 27.78 -38.07
N VAL A 17 15.47 27.91 -36.74
CA VAL A 17 15.90 26.82 -35.86
C VAL A 17 14.89 25.69 -36.04
N PHE A 18 15.34 24.57 -36.60
CA PHE A 18 14.55 23.34 -36.59
C PHE A 18 14.33 22.91 -35.14
N LEU A 19 13.09 23.07 -34.65
CA LEU A 19 12.62 22.38 -33.46
C LEU A 19 12.60 20.88 -33.79
N ALA A 20 13.66 20.18 -33.39
CA ALA A 20 13.60 18.73 -33.27
C ALA A 20 12.46 18.37 -32.30
N PRO A 21 11.59 17.39 -32.61
CA PRO A 21 10.56 16.97 -31.69
C PRO A 21 11.21 16.51 -30.38
N ILE A 22 10.75 17.05 -29.26
CA ILE A 22 11.10 16.52 -27.94
C ILE A 22 10.60 15.09 -27.91
N GLN A 23 11.52 14.12 -27.89
CA GLN A 23 11.16 12.72 -27.71
C GLN A 23 10.47 12.57 -26.35
N SER A 24 9.20 12.19 -26.36
CA SER A 24 8.49 11.77 -25.16
C SER A 24 9.16 10.53 -24.59
N SER A 25 9.79 10.66 -23.42
CA SER A 25 10.34 9.53 -22.69
C SER A 25 9.24 8.54 -22.32
N GLY A 26 9.29 7.32 -22.86
CA GLY A 26 8.42 6.22 -22.45
C GLY A 26 7.30 5.81 -23.43
N GLN A 27 7.67 5.47 -24.66
CA GLN A 27 6.97 4.36 -25.35
C GLN A 27 7.93 3.17 -25.38
N SER A 28 7.71 2.22 -24.47
CA SER A 28 8.30 0.89 -24.61
C SER A 28 7.75 0.22 -25.88
N SER A 29 8.54 -0.67 -26.47
CA SER A 29 8.02 -1.62 -27.45
C SER A 29 6.80 -2.34 -26.87
N PRO A 30 5.73 -2.63 -27.66
CA PRO A 30 4.59 -3.36 -27.14
C PRO A 30 5.07 -4.71 -26.63
N HIS A 31 5.02 -4.90 -25.32
CA HIS A 31 5.29 -6.19 -24.70
C HIS A 31 4.34 -7.22 -25.33
N GLN A 32 4.85 -8.42 -25.61
CA GLN A 32 3.97 -9.54 -25.91
C GLN A 32 2.99 -9.69 -24.75
N LYS A 33 1.72 -9.97 -25.06
CA LYS A 33 0.67 -10.13 -24.06
C LYS A 33 0.37 -11.61 -23.88
N VAL A 34 0.15 -12.01 -22.62
CA VAL A 34 -0.35 -13.33 -22.26
C VAL A 34 -1.83 -13.20 -21.94
N LYS A 35 -2.68 -14.00 -22.58
CA LYS A 35 -4.09 -14.07 -22.17
C LYS A 35 -4.23 -15.02 -21.00
N MET A 36 -4.74 -14.51 -19.88
CA MET A 36 -5.02 -15.28 -18.68
C MET A 36 -6.52 -15.36 -18.40
N ALA A 37 -6.91 -16.37 -17.62
CA ALA A 37 -8.28 -16.58 -17.18
C ALA A 37 -8.37 -16.74 -15.66
N SER A 38 -9.23 -15.96 -15.01
CA SER A 38 -9.64 -16.19 -13.63
C SER A 38 -10.94 -17.00 -13.63
N LEU A 39 -10.94 -18.17 -12.99
CA LEU A 39 -12.17 -18.91 -12.77
C LEU A 39 -12.92 -18.32 -11.57
N SER A 40 -14.22 -18.08 -11.73
CA SER A 40 -15.09 -17.62 -10.67
C SER A 40 -16.19 -18.64 -10.43
N TYR A 41 -16.07 -19.39 -9.34
CA TYR A 41 -17.10 -20.31 -8.86
C TYR A 41 -16.96 -20.45 -7.34
N VAL A 42 -18.08 -20.68 -6.65
CA VAL A 42 -18.08 -21.07 -5.24
C VAL A 42 -17.92 -22.59 -5.18
N PRO A 43 -16.79 -23.15 -4.74
CA PRO A 43 -16.63 -24.59 -4.67
C PRO A 43 -17.47 -25.17 -3.54
N VAL A 44 -18.04 -26.34 -3.78
CA VAL A 44 -18.84 -27.11 -2.84
C VAL A 44 -17.92 -27.65 -1.74
N LYS A 45 -18.13 -27.16 -0.51
CA LYS A 45 -17.45 -27.65 0.71
C LYS A 45 -17.55 -29.18 0.78
N TRP A 46 -16.41 -29.87 0.87
CA TRP A 46 -16.26 -31.32 0.99
C TRP A 46 -16.55 -32.17 -0.26
N ASP A 47 -16.93 -31.58 -1.40
CA ASP A 47 -17.23 -32.32 -2.63
C ASP A 47 -16.23 -32.01 -3.75
N LYS A 48 -15.08 -32.70 -3.70
CA LYS A 48 -14.03 -32.60 -4.72
C LYS A 48 -14.51 -33.05 -6.10
N ALA A 49 -15.51 -33.93 -6.20
CA ALA A 49 -16.01 -34.44 -7.47
C ALA A 49 -16.84 -33.37 -8.21
N ALA A 50 -17.76 -32.70 -7.50
CA ALA A 50 -18.50 -31.56 -8.03
C ALA A 50 -17.57 -30.39 -8.39
N ASN A 51 -16.54 -30.14 -7.57
CA ASN A 51 -15.56 -29.08 -7.84
C ASN A 51 -14.70 -29.39 -9.06
N ILE A 52 -14.21 -30.62 -9.22
CA ILE A 52 -13.47 -31.03 -10.42
C ILE A 52 -14.32 -30.91 -11.68
N ALA A 53 -15.58 -31.37 -11.67
CA ALA A 53 -16.48 -31.22 -12.82
C ALA A 53 -16.69 -29.74 -13.19
N THR A 54 -16.78 -28.86 -12.19
CA THR A 54 -16.88 -27.40 -12.40
C THR A 54 -15.58 -26.82 -12.97
N ILE A 55 -14.42 -27.23 -12.46
CA ILE A 55 -13.11 -26.80 -12.96
C ILE A 55 -12.89 -27.27 -14.39
N GLU A 56 -13.21 -28.53 -14.71
CA GLU A 56 -13.08 -29.10 -16.07
C GLU A 56 -13.92 -28.29 -17.08
N GLN A 57 -15.20 -28.03 -16.78
CA GLN A 57 -16.07 -27.22 -17.62
C GLN A 57 -15.51 -25.80 -17.85
N LEU A 58 -15.10 -25.11 -16.77
CA LEU A 58 -14.61 -23.74 -16.85
C LEU A 58 -13.21 -23.64 -17.50
N VAL A 59 -12.37 -24.68 -17.38
CA VAL A 59 -11.10 -24.78 -18.10
C VAL A 59 -11.34 -24.98 -19.59
N GLU A 60 -12.31 -25.82 -20.00
CA GLU A 60 -12.65 -25.96 -21.42
C GLU A 60 -13.20 -24.66 -22.02
N GLU A 61 -14.04 -23.92 -21.28
CA GLU A 61 -14.46 -22.56 -21.66
C GLU A 61 -13.27 -21.59 -21.78
N ALA A 62 -12.35 -21.60 -20.81
CA ALA A 62 -11.16 -20.76 -20.82
C ALA A 62 -10.22 -21.07 -21.99
N VAL A 63 -10.03 -22.34 -22.33
CA VAL A 63 -9.25 -22.80 -23.48
C VAL A 63 -9.90 -22.35 -24.79
N VAL A 64 -11.23 -22.45 -24.92
CA VAL A 64 -11.96 -21.94 -26.09
C VAL A 64 -11.85 -20.41 -26.22
N GLY A 65 -11.82 -19.67 -25.10
CA GLY A 65 -11.51 -18.24 -25.07
C GLY A 65 -10.05 -17.88 -25.37
N GLY A 66 -9.18 -18.89 -25.51
CA GLY A 66 -7.76 -18.75 -25.83
C GLY A 66 -6.86 -18.40 -24.65
N ALA A 67 -7.24 -18.74 -23.42
CA ALA A 67 -6.40 -18.51 -22.24
C ALA A 67 -5.18 -19.46 -22.23
N GLU A 68 -4.02 -18.93 -21.87
CA GLU A 68 -2.75 -19.65 -21.79
C GLU A 68 -2.40 -20.05 -20.34
N CYS A 69 -2.92 -19.30 -19.37
CA CYS A 69 -2.85 -19.61 -17.94
C CYS A 69 -4.24 -19.41 -17.28
N ILE A 70 -4.64 -20.36 -16.44
CA ILE A 70 -5.97 -20.42 -15.82
C ILE A 70 -5.84 -20.52 -14.30
N ILE A 71 -6.52 -19.66 -13.55
CA ILE A 71 -6.33 -19.50 -12.10
C ILE A 71 -7.62 -19.89 -11.37
N THR A 72 -7.54 -20.79 -10.39
CA THR A 72 -8.67 -21.12 -9.50
C THR A 72 -8.71 -20.21 -8.27
N PRO A 73 -9.86 -20.10 -7.59
CA PRO A 73 -9.93 -19.58 -6.23
C PRO A 73 -9.04 -20.33 -5.22
N GLU A 74 -8.81 -19.71 -4.06
CA GLU A 74 -8.28 -20.36 -2.86
C GLU A 74 -9.21 -21.49 -2.40
N GLY A 75 -8.66 -22.67 -2.11
CA GLY A 75 -9.44 -23.86 -1.74
C GLY A 75 -10.44 -24.30 -2.81
N GLY A 76 -10.11 -24.08 -4.09
CA GLY A 76 -10.94 -24.42 -5.24
C GLY A 76 -11.27 -25.92 -5.35
N LEU A 77 -10.39 -26.79 -4.85
CA LEU A 77 -10.61 -28.24 -4.87
C LEU A 77 -11.58 -28.72 -3.77
N GLU A 78 -11.37 -28.32 -2.51
CA GLU A 78 -12.11 -28.84 -1.34
C GLU A 78 -13.21 -27.90 -0.79
N GLY A 79 -13.28 -26.65 -1.27
CA GLY A 79 -14.28 -25.65 -0.87
C GLY A 79 -13.93 -24.79 0.33
N TYR A 80 -12.65 -24.43 0.49
CA TYR A 80 -12.13 -23.52 1.53
C TYR A 80 -12.71 -23.82 2.93
N LEU A 81 -12.35 -25.00 3.44
CA LEU A 81 -13.04 -25.63 4.56
C LEU A 81 -12.87 -24.92 5.90
N ILE A 82 -11.96 -23.96 6.02
CA ILE A 82 -11.77 -23.23 7.29
C ILE A 82 -13.02 -22.48 7.75
N ASN A 83 -13.85 -22.00 6.82
CA ASN A 83 -15.12 -21.38 7.20
C ASN A 83 -16.05 -22.35 7.95
N VAL A 84 -15.95 -23.67 7.72
CA VAL A 84 -16.72 -24.69 8.46
C VAL A 84 -16.29 -24.76 9.92
N VAL A 85 -15.00 -24.52 10.22
CA VAL A 85 -14.47 -24.47 11.59
C VAL A 85 -14.95 -23.23 12.35
N ASN A 86 -15.17 -22.13 11.62
CA ASN A 86 -15.58 -20.84 12.19
C ASN A 86 -17.11 -20.70 12.33
N GLU A 87 -17.87 -21.37 11.46
CA GLU A 87 -19.35 -21.37 11.44
C GLU A 87 -19.95 -22.39 12.44
N SER A 88 -19.13 -23.18 13.15
CA SER A 88 -19.58 -24.17 14.13
C SER A 88 -19.43 -23.66 15.58
N ASP A 89 -20.56 -23.47 16.28
CA ASP A 89 -20.61 -23.18 17.73
C ASP A 89 -20.16 -24.36 18.62
N GLU A 90 -19.73 -25.49 18.04
CA GLU A 90 -19.32 -26.69 18.79
C GLU A 90 -17.79 -26.81 18.90
N PRO A 91 -17.25 -27.25 20.05
CA PRO A 91 -15.82 -27.50 20.19
C PRO A 91 -15.36 -28.61 19.25
N VAL A 92 -14.16 -28.41 18.68
CA VAL A 92 -13.46 -29.30 17.74
C VAL A 92 -13.65 -30.79 18.11
N LYS A 93 -14.45 -31.49 17.30
CA LYS A 93 -14.61 -32.94 17.40
C LYS A 93 -13.43 -33.62 16.70
N PRO A 94 -12.83 -34.69 17.26
CA PRO A 94 -11.78 -35.48 16.61
C PRO A 94 -12.13 -36.00 15.21
N ASP A 95 -13.43 -36.12 14.91
CA ASP A 95 -13.93 -36.48 13.58
C ASP A 95 -13.62 -35.42 12.50
N LEU A 96 -13.54 -34.13 12.88
CA LEU A 96 -13.27 -33.05 11.92
C LEU A 96 -11.81 -33.06 11.48
N GLU A 97 -10.86 -33.24 12.39
CA GLU A 97 -9.42 -33.39 12.07
C GLU A 97 -9.19 -34.57 11.11
N ARG A 98 -9.81 -35.72 11.40
CA ARG A 98 -9.80 -36.89 10.53
C ARG A 98 -10.32 -36.56 9.13
N ARG A 99 -11.48 -35.89 9.03
CA ARG A 99 -12.07 -35.49 7.74
C ARG A 99 -11.20 -34.51 6.96
N PHE A 100 -10.53 -33.56 7.63
CA PHE A 100 -9.55 -32.67 7.00
C PHE A 100 -8.37 -33.47 6.43
N LYS A 101 -7.83 -34.45 7.17
CA LYS A 101 -6.77 -35.34 6.69
C LYS A 101 -7.21 -36.26 5.55
N GLU A 102 -8.48 -36.68 5.52
CA GLU A 102 -9.07 -37.51 4.46
C GLU A 102 -9.36 -36.73 3.17
N ILE A 103 -9.80 -35.47 3.26
CA ILE A 103 -10.14 -34.64 2.09
C ILE A 103 -8.91 -34.00 1.44
N ALA A 104 -7.85 -33.73 2.20
CA ALA A 104 -6.60 -33.16 1.71
C ALA A 104 -5.87 -34.07 0.70
N GLU A 105 -5.15 -33.47 -0.25
CA GLU A 105 -4.39 -34.22 -1.27
C GLU A 105 -2.91 -33.86 -1.30
N SER A 106 -2.07 -34.86 -1.55
CA SER A 106 -0.67 -34.63 -1.93
C SER A 106 -0.58 -34.27 -3.42
N GLU A 107 0.62 -33.93 -3.92
CA GLU A 107 0.84 -33.69 -5.36
C GLU A 107 0.43 -34.87 -6.25
N GLU A 108 0.48 -36.09 -5.71
CA GLU A 108 0.11 -37.34 -6.39
C GLU A 108 -1.32 -37.80 -6.01
N GLY A 109 -2.13 -36.91 -5.46
CA GLY A 109 -3.55 -37.13 -5.21
C GLY A 109 -4.36 -37.24 -6.51
N GLU A 110 -5.43 -38.03 -6.47
CA GLU A 110 -6.25 -38.36 -7.65
C GLU A 110 -6.73 -37.11 -8.41
N ASN A 111 -7.18 -36.07 -7.70
CA ASN A 111 -7.74 -34.89 -8.33
C ASN A 111 -6.66 -33.88 -8.70
N VAL A 112 -5.53 -33.83 -7.98
CA VAL A 112 -4.34 -33.08 -8.44
C VAL A 112 -3.79 -33.69 -9.74
N LEU A 113 -3.79 -35.02 -9.88
CA LEU A 113 -3.42 -35.71 -11.12
C LEU A 113 -4.39 -35.39 -12.28
N LYS A 114 -5.71 -35.34 -12.04
CA LYS A 114 -6.69 -34.87 -13.05
C LYS A 114 -6.37 -33.46 -13.54
N ILE A 115 -6.03 -32.52 -12.65
CA ILE A 115 -5.65 -31.16 -13.06
C ILE A 115 -4.31 -31.14 -13.83
N LYS A 116 -3.32 -31.95 -13.42
CA LYS A 116 -2.06 -32.14 -14.19
C LYS A 116 -2.32 -32.67 -15.60
N ASP A 117 -3.24 -33.61 -15.76
CA ASP A 117 -3.61 -34.17 -17.07
C ASP A 117 -4.47 -33.20 -17.90
N LEU A 118 -5.33 -32.40 -17.26
CA LEU A 118 -6.12 -31.35 -17.91
C LEU A 118 -5.23 -30.23 -18.48
N ALA A 119 -4.23 -29.79 -17.71
CA ALA A 119 -3.20 -28.85 -18.17
C ALA A 119 -2.43 -29.39 -19.38
N ARG A 120 -2.03 -30.68 -19.34
CA ARG A 120 -1.32 -31.35 -20.44
C ARG A 120 -2.19 -31.57 -21.68
N LYS A 121 -3.47 -31.93 -21.50
CA LYS A 121 -4.47 -32.15 -22.56
C LYS A 121 -4.66 -30.89 -23.41
N HIS A 122 -4.71 -29.73 -22.77
CA HIS A 122 -5.03 -28.46 -23.41
C HIS A 122 -3.82 -27.54 -23.69
N GLY A 123 -2.62 -27.87 -23.17
CA GLY A 123 -1.40 -27.08 -23.40
C GLY A 123 -1.37 -25.75 -22.62
N VAL A 124 -2.11 -25.68 -21.52
CA VAL A 124 -2.29 -24.47 -20.69
C VAL A 124 -1.69 -24.65 -19.31
N ASP A 125 -1.27 -23.55 -18.71
CA ASP A 125 -0.85 -23.53 -17.31
C ASP A 125 -2.08 -23.40 -16.40
N ILE A 126 -2.11 -24.09 -15.26
CA ILE A 126 -3.21 -24.04 -14.27
C ILE A 126 -2.64 -23.73 -12.90
N VAL A 127 -3.16 -22.69 -12.25
CA VAL A 127 -2.86 -22.32 -10.87
C VAL A 127 -3.98 -22.81 -9.96
N LEU A 128 -3.73 -23.93 -9.28
CA LEU A 128 -4.69 -24.64 -8.44
C LEU A 128 -4.54 -24.24 -6.97
N GLY A 129 -5.60 -23.73 -6.35
CA GLY A 129 -5.72 -23.56 -4.89
C GLY A 129 -6.38 -24.77 -4.25
N PHE A 130 -5.73 -25.39 -3.26
CA PHE A 130 -6.20 -26.61 -2.59
C PHE A 130 -5.65 -26.80 -1.18
N LEU A 131 -6.30 -27.68 -0.40
CA LEU A 131 -5.79 -28.23 0.86
C LEU A 131 -4.75 -29.33 0.56
N GLU A 132 -3.48 -28.99 0.72
CA GLU A 132 -2.36 -29.91 0.53
C GLU A 132 -2.13 -30.77 1.77
N ARG A 133 -1.81 -32.05 1.57
CA ARG A 133 -1.26 -32.96 2.60
C ARG A 133 0.18 -33.34 2.28
N ASP A 134 1.09 -33.03 3.19
CA ASP A 134 2.50 -33.39 3.14
C ASP A 134 2.89 -34.12 4.43
N GLY A 135 3.00 -35.44 4.36
CA GLY A 135 3.00 -36.32 5.53
C GLY A 135 1.71 -36.14 6.34
N ASP A 136 1.84 -35.87 7.64
CA ASP A 136 0.73 -35.58 8.55
C ASP A 136 0.33 -34.08 8.56
N ILE A 137 1.07 -33.23 7.84
CA ILE A 137 0.94 -31.77 7.90
C ILE A 137 0.03 -31.27 6.77
N LEU A 138 -0.96 -30.46 7.13
CA LEU A 138 -1.92 -29.86 6.20
C LEU A 138 -1.57 -28.40 5.90
N TYR A 139 -1.65 -27.99 4.63
CA TYR A 139 -1.32 -26.65 4.17
C TYR A 139 -2.41 -26.06 3.26
N ASN A 140 -2.58 -24.73 3.31
CA ASN A 140 -3.34 -23.99 2.32
C ASN A 140 -2.37 -23.64 1.19
N THR A 141 -2.50 -24.31 0.05
CA THR A 141 -1.48 -24.29 -0.99
C THR A 141 -2.06 -23.82 -2.30
N SER A 142 -1.28 -23.02 -3.02
CA SER A 142 -1.52 -22.73 -4.43
C SER A 142 -0.34 -23.27 -5.26
N ALA A 143 -0.61 -24.20 -6.16
CA ALA A 143 0.39 -24.83 -7.01
C ALA A 143 0.25 -24.34 -8.46
N TRP A 144 1.38 -23.97 -9.06
CA TRP A 144 1.46 -23.67 -10.49
C TRP A 144 1.80 -24.96 -11.25
N ILE A 145 0.84 -25.47 -12.00
CA ILE A 145 0.96 -26.64 -12.87
C ILE A 145 1.15 -26.12 -14.31
N ASN A 146 2.28 -26.43 -14.94
CA ASN A 146 2.57 -25.96 -16.29
C ASN A 146 1.84 -26.78 -17.37
N ALA A 147 1.89 -26.31 -18.61
CA ALA A 147 1.33 -26.98 -19.80
C ALA A 147 1.84 -28.41 -20.12
N GLN A 148 2.79 -28.97 -19.35
CA GLN A 148 3.20 -30.37 -19.43
C GLN A 148 2.59 -31.23 -18.31
N GLY A 149 1.83 -30.62 -17.40
CA GLY A 149 1.31 -31.25 -16.19
C GLY A 149 2.33 -31.35 -15.06
N LYS A 150 3.39 -30.54 -15.06
CA LYS A 150 4.40 -30.50 -14.00
C LYS A 150 4.10 -29.34 -13.04
N ILE A 151 4.11 -29.60 -11.74
CA ILE A 151 4.16 -28.55 -10.72
C ILE A 151 5.55 -27.88 -10.78
N ILE A 152 5.60 -26.60 -11.14
CA ILE A 152 6.85 -25.83 -11.21
C ILE A 152 7.08 -24.96 -9.97
N HIS A 153 6.01 -24.66 -9.22
CA HIS A 153 6.07 -23.95 -7.94
C HIS A 153 4.86 -24.31 -7.07
N LYS A 154 5.05 -24.29 -5.74
CA LYS A 154 3.98 -24.35 -4.75
C LYS A 154 4.19 -23.24 -3.73
N HIS A 155 3.20 -22.40 -3.54
CA HIS A 155 3.18 -21.45 -2.44
C HIS A 155 2.29 -22.00 -1.32
N ARG A 156 2.89 -22.28 -0.16
CA ARG A 156 2.17 -22.64 1.08
C ARG A 156 1.92 -21.35 1.85
N LYS A 157 0.66 -20.99 2.09
CA LYS A 157 0.26 -19.75 2.75
C LYS A 157 1.01 -19.55 4.07
N THR A 158 1.79 -18.50 4.18
CA THR A 158 2.68 -18.22 5.33
C THR A 158 2.00 -17.38 6.40
N GLN A 159 1.14 -16.43 6.00
CA GLN A 159 0.41 -15.57 6.94
C GLN A 159 -1.05 -16.02 7.08
N MET A 160 -1.39 -16.47 8.29
CA MET A 160 -2.74 -16.92 8.65
C MET A 160 -3.50 -15.82 9.41
N ALA A 161 -4.82 -15.75 9.19
CA ALA A 161 -5.70 -14.84 9.89
C ALA A 161 -6.09 -15.45 11.26
N GLN A 162 -5.41 -15.05 12.34
CA GLN A 162 -5.39 -15.80 13.61
C GLN A 162 -6.74 -16.11 14.28
N GLU A 163 -7.81 -15.36 14.03
CA GLU A 163 -9.14 -15.69 14.58
C GLU A 163 -9.83 -16.88 13.86
N TYR A 164 -9.16 -17.47 12.86
CA TYR A 164 -9.70 -18.51 12.00
C TYR A 164 -8.85 -19.78 11.89
N PHE A 165 -7.71 -19.93 12.57
CA PHE A 165 -6.81 -21.07 12.33
C PHE A 165 -6.24 -21.71 13.60
N THR A 166 -6.77 -22.90 13.88
CA THR A 166 -6.24 -23.91 14.81
C THR A 166 -5.15 -24.75 14.11
N PRO A 167 -3.98 -25.02 14.73
CA PRO A 167 -2.89 -25.81 14.14
C PRO A 167 -3.30 -27.20 13.62
N GLU A 168 -4.40 -27.75 14.13
CA GLU A 168 -4.97 -29.05 13.78
C GLU A 168 -5.46 -29.15 12.31
N TYR A 169 -5.64 -28.03 11.60
CA TYR A 169 -6.24 -28.00 10.25
C TYR A 169 -5.38 -27.37 9.16
N TYR A 170 -4.58 -26.36 9.50
CA TYR A 170 -3.69 -25.70 8.54
C TYR A 170 -2.45 -25.18 9.26
N HIS A 171 -1.28 -25.59 8.76
CA HIS A 171 0.00 -25.06 9.18
C HIS A 171 0.46 -23.93 8.23
N PRO A 172 1.21 -22.93 8.74
CA PRO A 172 1.82 -21.93 7.89
C PRO A 172 2.95 -22.54 7.05
N GLY A 173 3.06 -22.09 5.80
CA GLY A 173 4.31 -22.23 5.03
C GLY A 173 5.43 -21.36 5.60
N ASN A 174 6.67 -21.69 5.27
CA ASN A 174 7.86 -21.00 5.77
C ASN A 174 8.63 -20.21 4.69
N ASP A 175 8.21 -20.31 3.42
CA ASP A 175 8.93 -19.76 2.26
C ASP A 175 8.03 -18.80 1.48
N ILE A 176 8.62 -17.72 0.96
CA ILE A 176 8.01 -16.77 0.03
C ILE A 176 9.08 -16.45 -1.01
N ASP A 177 8.89 -16.91 -2.25
CA ASP A 177 9.84 -16.69 -3.34
C ASP A 177 9.11 -16.51 -4.67
N ALA A 178 9.76 -15.82 -5.60
CA ALA A 178 9.32 -15.72 -6.99
C ALA A 178 9.89 -16.88 -7.81
N PHE A 179 9.21 -17.24 -8.89
CA PHE A 179 9.58 -18.36 -9.74
C PHE A 179 9.40 -18.02 -11.21
N ASP A 180 10.19 -18.68 -12.06
CA ASP A 180 10.17 -18.45 -13.50
C ASP A 180 9.06 -19.29 -14.15
N THR A 181 8.27 -18.66 -15.00
CA THR A 181 7.26 -19.29 -15.85
C THR A 181 7.59 -19.04 -17.31
N ARG A 182 6.88 -19.67 -18.25
CA ARG A 182 7.00 -19.35 -19.69
C ARG A 182 6.49 -17.94 -20.06
N PHE A 183 5.96 -17.20 -19.10
CA PHE A 183 5.36 -15.88 -19.25
C PHE A 183 6.18 -14.77 -18.57
N GLY A 184 7.30 -15.12 -17.93
CA GLY A 184 8.11 -14.24 -17.07
C GLY A 184 8.12 -14.71 -15.61
N ARG A 185 8.77 -13.91 -14.75
CA ARG A 185 8.96 -14.23 -13.33
C ARG A 185 7.79 -13.73 -12.48
N MET A 186 7.21 -14.63 -11.69
CA MET A 186 5.94 -14.41 -10.98
C MET A 186 6.00 -14.81 -9.52
N GLY A 187 5.03 -14.36 -8.74
CA GLY A 187 4.84 -14.73 -7.34
C GLY A 187 3.39 -15.13 -7.04
N ILE A 188 3.17 -15.85 -5.94
CA ILE A 188 1.83 -16.15 -5.43
C ILE A 188 1.75 -15.68 -3.97
N MET A 189 0.63 -15.05 -3.64
CA MET A 189 0.30 -14.54 -2.31
C MET A 189 -1.14 -14.96 -2.01
N ILE A 190 -1.41 -15.82 -1.04
CA ILE A 190 -2.75 -16.40 -0.86
C ILE A 190 -3.58 -15.55 0.11
N CYS A 191 -4.72 -15.05 -0.38
CA CYS A 191 -5.78 -14.45 0.42
C CYS A 191 -5.28 -13.45 1.47
N TYR A 192 -5.34 -13.80 2.77
CA TYR A 192 -5.02 -12.92 3.89
C TYR A 192 -3.61 -12.32 3.80
N GLU A 193 -2.67 -12.98 3.14
CA GLU A 193 -1.31 -12.47 2.91
C GLU A 193 -1.31 -11.10 2.23
N ARG A 194 -2.33 -10.75 1.44
CA ARG A 194 -2.50 -9.40 0.86
C ARG A 194 -2.59 -8.28 1.90
N GLN A 195 -3.03 -8.59 3.13
CA GLN A 195 -3.07 -7.64 4.25
C GLN A 195 -1.70 -7.41 4.89
N VAL A 196 -0.71 -8.25 4.57
CA VAL A 196 0.68 -8.19 5.05
C VAL A 196 1.56 -7.66 3.90
N PRO A 197 1.87 -6.35 3.84
CA PRO A 197 2.61 -5.72 2.73
C PRO A 197 3.93 -6.42 2.38
N GLU A 198 4.52 -7.08 3.38
CA GLU A 198 5.82 -7.72 3.33
C GLU A 198 5.82 -8.94 2.42
N VAL A 199 4.69 -9.65 2.27
CA VAL A 199 4.58 -10.80 1.36
C VAL A 199 4.74 -10.32 -0.09
N ALA A 200 3.95 -9.32 -0.50
CA ALA A 200 4.08 -8.70 -1.82
C ALA A 200 5.47 -8.07 -2.04
N ARG A 201 6.08 -7.50 -0.98
CA ARG A 201 7.45 -6.97 -1.04
C ARG A 201 8.50 -8.05 -1.28
N VAL A 202 8.44 -9.17 -0.55
CA VAL A 202 9.42 -10.26 -0.68
C VAL A 202 9.33 -10.87 -2.07
N LEU A 203 8.12 -11.13 -2.58
CA LEU A 203 7.91 -11.61 -3.95
C LEU A 203 8.51 -10.65 -5.00
N ALA A 204 8.27 -9.35 -4.87
CA ALA A 204 8.80 -8.36 -5.81
C ALA A 204 10.33 -8.20 -5.69
N LEU A 205 10.91 -8.27 -4.49
CA LEU A 205 12.37 -8.31 -4.28
C LEU A 205 13.01 -9.59 -4.83
N ALA A 206 12.30 -10.71 -4.81
CA ALA A 206 12.68 -11.95 -5.47
C ALA A 206 12.51 -11.89 -7.01
N GLY A 207 11.99 -10.78 -7.55
CA GLY A 207 11.87 -10.51 -8.99
C GLY A 207 10.51 -10.82 -9.60
N ALA A 208 9.44 -11.00 -8.81
CA ALA A 208 8.09 -11.13 -9.34
C ALA A 208 7.55 -9.80 -9.86
N SER A 209 7.33 -9.71 -11.18
CA SER A 209 6.68 -8.55 -11.83
C SER A 209 5.15 -8.71 -11.94
N ILE A 210 4.66 -9.93 -11.78
CA ILE A 210 3.23 -10.27 -11.68
C ILE A 210 3.06 -11.14 -10.42
N ILE A 211 2.12 -10.77 -9.54
CA ILE A 211 1.80 -11.53 -8.33
C ILE A 211 0.32 -11.93 -8.35
N LEU A 212 0.08 -13.24 -8.24
CA LEU A 212 -1.27 -13.80 -8.15
C LEU A 212 -1.78 -13.75 -6.71
N ASN A 213 -3.07 -13.45 -6.54
CA ASN A 213 -3.77 -13.48 -5.26
C ASN A 213 -5.05 -14.35 -5.28
N PRO A 214 -4.93 -15.69 -5.41
CA PRO A 214 -6.04 -16.62 -5.18
C PRO A 214 -6.62 -16.40 -3.77
N SER A 215 -7.94 -16.22 -3.69
CA SER A 215 -8.61 -15.78 -2.46
C SER A 215 -10.03 -16.30 -2.32
N TYR A 216 -10.45 -16.63 -1.09
CA TYR A 216 -11.85 -16.89 -0.72
C TYR A 216 -12.39 -15.86 0.28
N GLY A 217 -11.51 -15.18 1.01
CA GLY A 217 -11.88 -14.15 2.01
C GLY A 217 -12.41 -12.85 1.41
N GLY A 218 -12.85 -11.92 2.26
CA GLY A 218 -13.69 -10.76 1.90
C GLY A 218 -13.26 -9.90 0.70
N ARG A 219 -14.26 -9.44 -0.06
CA ARG A 219 -14.16 -8.50 -1.21
C ARG A 219 -14.64 -7.09 -0.84
N GLY A 220 -14.63 -6.17 -1.82
CA GLY A 220 -15.18 -4.81 -1.70
C GLY A 220 -14.11 -3.71 -1.72
N GLU A 221 -14.50 -2.46 -1.40
CA GLU A 221 -13.65 -1.29 -1.67
C GLU A 221 -12.36 -1.21 -0.82
N TRP A 222 -12.37 -1.78 0.39
CA TRP A 222 -11.15 -1.94 1.19
C TRP A 222 -10.15 -2.91 0.51
N ASN A 223 -10.67 -3.93 -0.20
CA ASN A 223 -9.88 -4.94 -0.90
C ASN A 223 -9.26 -4.38 -2.18
N SER A 224 -10.05 -3.70 -3.02
CA SER A 224 -9.58 -2.99 -4.22
C SER A 224 -8.50 -1.96 -3.86
N THR A 225 -8.77 -1.13 -2.84
CA THR A 225 -7.85 -0.12 -2.30
C THR A 225 -6.52 -0.73 -1.87
N MET A 226 -6.56 -1.77 -1.04
CA MET A 226 -5.37 -2.45 -0.54
C MET A 226 -4.54 -3.07 -1.68
N LEU A 227 -5.19 -3.77 -2.61
CA LEU A 227 -4.49 -4.42 -3.72
C LEU A 227 -3.85 -3.39 -4.68
N ARG A 228 -4.50 -2.25 -4.94
CA ARG A 228 -3.89 -1.12 -5.66
C ARG A 228 -2.63 -0.60 -4.97
N ALA A 229 -2.66 -0.49 -3.64
CA ALA A 229 -1.48 -0.09 -2.87
C ALA A 229 -0.36 -1.15 -2.96
N ARG A 230 -0.68 -2.44 -2.86
CA ARG A 230 0.29 -3.54 -3.00
C ARG A 230 0.93 -3.58 -4.39
N ALA A 231 0.18 -3.35 -5.46
CA ALA A 231 0.72 -3.27 -6.81
C ALA A 231 1.71 -2.10 -6.94
N ARG A 232 1.24 -0.89 -6.60
CA ARG A 232 1.99 0.37 -6.71
C ARG A 232 3.21 0.48 -5.79
N ASP A 233 3.18 -0.09 -4.60
CA ASP A 233 4.29 -0.07 -3.63
C ASP A 233 5.45 -0.98 -4.07
N ASN A 234 5.23 -1.89 -5.03
CA ASN A 234 6.15 -2.96 -5.41
C ASN A 234 6.52 -3.01 -6.90
N ASP A 235 5.90 -2.16 -7.75
CA ASP A 235 6.03 -2.21 -9.22
C ASP A 235 5.66 -3.58 -9.81
N ALA A 236 4.59 -4.17 -9.30
CA ALA A 236 4.14 -5.49 -9.74
C ALA A 236 2.64 -5.45 -10.06
N TRP A 237 2.24 -6.11 -11.14
CA TRP A 237 0.84 -6.34 -11.48
C TRP A 237 0.22 -7.30 -10.46
N LEU A 238 -1.00 -7.01 -9.98
CA LEU A 238 -1.76 -7.91 -9.11
C LEU A 238 -2.99 -8.49 -9.81
N ILE A 239 -3.14 -9.81 -9.72
CA ILE A 239 -4.31 -10.56 -10.22
C ILE A 239 -5.04 -11.19 -9.04
N PHE A 240 -6.22 -10.67 -8.70
CA PHE A 240 -7.10 -11.21 -7.66
C PHE A 240 -8.11 -12.17 -8.28
N THR A 241 -8.08 -13.44 -7.85
CA THR A 241 -9.01 -14.47 -8.27
C THR A 241 -9.82 -14.95 -7.06
N HIS A 242 -11.13 -14.72 -7.09
CA HIS A 242 -12.03 -15.01 -5.98
C HIS A 242 -13.41 -15.47 -6.49
N PRO A 243 -14.15 -16.35 -5.77
CA PRO A 243 -15.42 -16.96 -6.21
C PRO A 243 -16.54 -16.02 -6.65
N LYS A 244 -16.44 -14.74 -6.29
CA LYS A 244 -17.42 -13.68 -6.61
C LYS A 244 -16.80 -12.39 -7.18
N GLN A 245 -15.49 -12.34 -7.41
CA GLN A 245 -14.83 -11.12 -7.89
C GLN A 245 -13.49 -11.44 -8.57
N THR A 246 -13.21 -10.79 -9.70
CA THR A 246 -11.89 -10.75 -10.33
C THR A 246 -11.42 -9.30 -10.40
N LEU A 247 -10.18 -9.04 -9.93
CA LEU A 247 -9.51 -7.75 -10.10
C LEU A 247 -8.18 -7.96 -10.82
N VAL A 248 -7.86 -7.10 -11.78
CA VAL A 248 -6.53 -7.05 -12.42
C VAL A 248 -6.03 -5.62 -12.32
N ILE A 249 -4.85 -5.45 -11.75
CA ILE A 249 -4.28 -4.16 -11.37
C ILE A 249 -2.86 -4.09 -11.92
N ASP A 250 -2.51 -2.97 -12.55
CA ASP A 250 -1.15 -2.75 -13.05
C ASP A 250 -0.15 -2.30 -11.96
N ASP A 251 1.13 -2.23 -12.32
CA ASP A 251 2.23 -1.73 -11.49
C ASP A 251 2.10 -0.22 -11.13
N GLY A 252 1.23 0.51 -11.83
CA GLY A 252 0.78 1.85 -11.48
C GLY A 252 -0.23 1.89 -10.33
N GLY A 253 -0.99 0.82 -10.10
CA GLY A 253 -2.17 0.77 -9.23
C GLY A 253 -3.48 1.18 -9.94
N GLU A 254 -3.49 1.22 -11.27
CA GLU A 254 -4.69 1.34 -12.09
C GLU A 254 -5.43 0.00 -12.14
N MET A 255 -6.77 0.05 -12.22
CA MET A 255 -7.62 -1.15 -12.23
C MET A 255 -7.99 -1.46 -13.68
N ILE A 256 -7.30 -2.42 -14.27
CA ILE A 256 -7.47 -2.87 -15.65
C ILE A 256 -8.76 -3.70 -15.80
N VAL A 257 -9.05 -4.54 -14.79
CA VAL A 257 -10.31 -5.30 -14.71
C VAL A 257 -10.90 -5.16 -13.33
N TYR A 258 -12.17 -4.78 -13.27
CA TYR A 258 -13.02 -4.92 -12.09
C TYR A 258 -14.27 -5.68 -12.53
N LYS A 259 -14.48 -6.90 -12.03
CA LYS A 259 -15.65 -7.71 -12.34
C LYS A 259 -16.14 -8.43 -11.10
N ASP A 260 -17.35 -8.09 -10.66
CA ASP A 260 -18.10 -8.88 -9.69
C ASP A 260 -18.91 -9.98 -10.40
N HIS A 261 -19.03 -11.12 -9.73
CA HIS A 261 -19.68 -12.34 -10.24
C HIS A 261 -20.84 -12.72 -9.34
N GLU A 262 -22.04 -12.38 -9.80
CA GLU A 262 -23.28 -12.68 -9.08
C GLU A 262 -24.14 -13.71 -9.84
N ASP A 263 -23.86 -13.93 -11.13
CA ASP A 263 -24.61 -14.77 -12.07
C ASP A 263 -24.13 -16.24 -12.13
N GLY A 264 -23.55 -16.77 -11.05
CA GLY A 264 -23.08 -18.17 -10.96
C GLY A 264 -21.64 -18.38 -11.48
N PRO A 265 -21.26 -19.64 -11.81
CA PRO A 265 -19.92 -19.98 -12.29
C PRO A 265 -19.58 -19.35 -13.65
N GLY A 266 -18.33 -18.92 -13.85
CA GLY A 266 -17.88 -18.38 -15.14
C GLY A 266 -16.38 -18.04 -15.20
N VAL A 267 -15.94 -17.54 -16.36
CA VAL A 267 -14.54 -17.23 -16.67
C VAL A 267 -14.34 -15.72 -16.92
N VAL A 268 -13.26 -15.14 -16.38
CA VAL A 268 -12.82 -13.77 -16.74
C VAL A 268 -11.50 -13.81 -17.48
N PHE A 269 -11.53 -13.34 -18.72
CA PHE A 269 -10.35 -13.18 -19.55
C PHE A 269 -9.72 -11.79 -19.36
N PHE A 270 -8.39 -11.75 -19.36
CA PHE A 270 -7.61 -10.52 -19.32
C PHE A 270 -6.22 -10.74 -19.91
N ASP A 271 -5.63 -9.67 -20.45
CA ASP A 271 -4.26 -9.69 -20.95
C ASP A 271 -3.31 -9.09 -19.90
N VAL A 272 -2.14 -9.69 -19.71
CA VAL A 272 -1.03 -9.10 -18.94
C VAL A 272 0.26 -9.04 -19.77
N PRO A 273 1.20 -8.11 -19.48
CA PRO A 273 2.49 -8.07 -20.16
C PRO A 273 3.32 -9.32 -19.87
N GLN A 274 3.89 -9.92 -20.91
CA GLN A 274 4.87 -10.98 -20.82
C GLN A 274 6.26 -10.40 -20.52
N ASP A 275 7.08 -11.15 -19.78
CA ASP A 275 8.50 -10.86 -19.52
C ASP A 275 8.73 -9.43 -19.02
N LEU A 276 7.80 -8.94 -18.20
CA LEU A 276 7.87 -7.62 -17.59
C LEU A 276 9.08 -7.54 -16.66
N ALA A 277 9.96 -6.57 -16.87
CA ALA A 277 11.09 -6.33 -15.98
C ALA A 277 10.61 -5.76 -14.63
N PRO A 278 11.22 -6.14 -13.49
CA PRO A 278 10.91 -5.53 -12.20
C PRO A 278 11.14 -4.01 -12.23
N GLY A 279 10.22 -3.24 -11.64
CA GLY A 279 10.29 -1.78 -11.65
C GLY A 279 11.34 -1.17 -10.71
N ASP A 280 11.55 0.13 -10.87
CA ASP A 280 12.68 0.84 -10.27
C ASP A 280 12.46 1.32 -8.82
N LYS A 281 11.23 1.31 -8.29
CA LYS A 281 10.93 1.80 -6.94
C LYS A 281 11.60 0.94 -5.87
N LEU A 282 11.81 -0.35 -6.14
CA LEU A 282 12.54 -1.24 -5.24
C LEU A 282 14.01 -0.81 -5.07
N GLY A 283 14.67 -0.43 -6.16
CA GLY A 283 16.05 0.08 -6.14
C GLY A 283 16.19 1.47 -5.50
N LYS A 284 15.11 2.26 -5.47
CA LYS A 284 15.02 3.55 -4.76
C LYS A 284 14.75 3.40 -3.26
N ARG A 285 14.44 2.19 -2.78
CA ARG A 285 14.30 1.95 -1.33
C ARG A 285 15.67 2.06 -0.67
N ARG A 286 15.65 2.45 0.61
CA ARG A 286 16.85 2.60 1.43
C ARG A 286 16.95 1.48 2.47
N PRO A 287 17.20 0.22 2.06
CA PRO A 287 17.25 -0.90 2.99
C PRO A 287 18.33 -0.68 4.05
N GLU A 288 19.40 0.06 3.79
CA GLU A 288 20.48 0.35 4.73
C GLU A 288 20.05 1.19 5.95
N VAL A 289 18.98 1.98 5.82
CA VAL A 289 18.36 2.70 6.96
C VAL A 289 17.79 1.73 7.97
N PHE A 290 17.33 0.56 7.50
CA PHE A 290 16.76 -0.50 8.35
C PHE A 290 17.77 -1.62 8.65
N ALA A 291 18.69 -1.90 7.71
CA ALA A 291 19.57 -3.06 7.75
C ALA A 291 20.78 -2.90 8.69
N LYS A 292 21.22 -1.66 8.95
CA LYS A 292 22.46 -1.42 9.71
C LYS A 292 22.33 -1.72 11.22
N LYS A 293 21.13 -2.01 11.74
CA LYS A 293 20.94 -2.51 13.12
C LYS A 293 20.76 -4.03 13.23
N ILE A 294 20.59 -4.77 12.11
CA ILE A 294 20.15 -6.19 12.07
C ILE A 294 21.01 -7.21 12.85
N ALA A 295 22.16 -6.80 13.40
CA ALA A 295 23.14 -7.69 14.02
C ALA A 295 23.15 -7.78 15.58
N THR A 296 22.25 -7.14 16.34
CA THR A 296 22.36 -7.09 17.84
C THR A 296 21.06 -7.17 18.67
N THR A 297 21.02 -8.10 19.64
CA THR A 297 19.99 -8.44 20.69
C THR A 297 19.71 -7.35 21.75
N ILE A 298 18.67 -7.36 22.63
CA ILE A 298 17.27 -7.93 22.71
C ILE A 298 16.49 -7.28 23.91
N ALA A 299 15.16 -7.52 24.06
CA ALA A 299 14.27 -7.19 25.22
C ALA A 299 13.97 -5.68 25.51
N ASP A 300 12.89 -5.26 26.21
CA ASP A 300 11.91 -5.97 27.08
C ASP A 300 10.46 -5.37 27.05
N GLU A 301 9.57 -5.86 27.92
CA GLU A 301 8.08 -5.75 27.93
C GLU A 301 7.36 -4.39 28.14
N LYS A 302 6.08 -4.38 27.70
CA LYS A 302 4.87 -3.69 28.24
C LYS A 302 4.97 -2.23 28.72
N GLN A 303 4.34 -1.33 27.97
CA GLN A 303 3.89 -0.01 28.43
C GLN A 303 2.38 -0.01 28.75
N PRO A 304 1.92 0.60 29.87
CA PRO A 304 0.50 0.71 30.21
C PRO A 304 -0.19 1.84 29.41
N PHE A 305 -1.52 1.75 29.27
CA PHE A 305 -2.36 2.83 28.73
C PHE A 305 -3.25 3.43 29.82
N PRO A 306 -3.08 4.72 30.15
CA PRO A 306 -4.12 5.49 30.84
C PRO A 306 -4.43 6.83 30.15
N GLY A 307 -5.72 7.16 30.02
CA GLY A 307 -6.21 8.54 29.79
C GLY A 307 -6.98 8.76 28.48
N SER A 308 -8.15 9.40 28.60
CA SER A 308 -9.19 9.68 27.59
C SER A 308 -9.08 8.92 26.26
N GLU A 309 -9.94 7.93 26.03
CA GLU A 309 -10.02 7.24 24.72
C GLU A 309 -10.27 8.21 23.56
N LYS A 310 -10.89 9.36 23.83
CA LYS A 310 -11.25 10.35 22.81
C LYS A 310 -10.20 11.44 22.64
N ILE A 311 -10.00 11.87 21.38
CA ILE A 311 -9.25 13.06 21.00
C ILE A 311 -9.96 13.80 19.87
N LYS A 312 -10.14 15.12 20.00
CA LYS A 312 -10.68 15.96 18.92
C LYS A 312 -9.55 16.52 18.07
N VAL A 313 -9.51 16.12 16.81
CA VAL A 313 -8.45 16.47 15.85
C VAL A 313 -8.99 17.40 14.77
N ALA A 314 -8.10 18.19 14.16
CA ALA A 314 -8.36 18.86 12.90
C ALA A 314 -7.32 18.48 11.84
N SER A 315 -7.78 18.21 10.62
CA SER A 315 -6.94 18.33 9.43
C SER A 315 -7.20 19.69 8.79
N VAL A 316 -6.15 20.50 8.68
CA VAL A 316 -6.23 21.87 8.17
C VAL A 316 -5.66 21.92 6.77
N GLN A 317 -6.55 22.06 5.78
CA GLN A 317 -6.19 22.25 4.38
C GLN A 317 -6.14 23.75 4.07
N ILE A 318 -5.04 24.21 3.47
CA ILE A 318 -4.87 25.59 3.00
C ILE A 318 -4.16 25.59 1.64
N HIS A 319 -4.22 26.72 0.94
CA HIS A 319 -3.26 27.02 -0.13
C HIS A 319 -2.03 27.68 0.48
N SER A 320 -0.84 27.26 0.10
CA SER A 320 0.33 28.12 0.28
C SER A 320 0.39 29.16 -0.83
N VAL A 321 1.07 30.27 -0.54
CA VAL A 321 1.46 31.29 -1.51
C VAL A 321 2.95 31.58 -1.37
N HIS A 322 3.52 32.30 -2.34
CA HIS A 322 4.92 32.73 -2.38
C HIS A 322 5.29 33.82 -1.33
N SER A 323 4.93 33.59 -0.07
CA SER A 323 5.17 34.48 1.07
C SER A 323 5.04 33.70 2.38
N MET A 324 6.17 33.48 3.07
CA MET A 324 6.18 32.81 4.38
C MET A 324 5.33 33.55 5.41
N ASP A 325 5.35 34.88 5.42
CA ASP A 325 4.52 35.69 6.30
C ASP A 325 3.03 35.45 6.07
N SER A 326 2.60 35.39 4.81
CA SER A 326 1.20 35.15 4.47
C SER A 326 0.76 33.75 4.89
N ASN A 327 1.62 32.75 4.68
CA ASN A 327 1.37 31.36 5.05
C ASN A 327 1.29 31.19 6.58
N VAL A 328 2.29 31.67 7.33
CA VAL A 328 2.32 31.61 8.80
C VAL A 328 1.13 32.36 9.42
N ASN A 329 0.78 33.54 8.90
CA ASN A 329 -0.40 34.27 9.38
C ASN A 329 -1.72 33.54 9.08
N LYS A 330 -1.78 32.78 7.98
CA LYS A 330 -2.93 31.91 7.65
C LYS A 330 -2.99 30.70 8.60
N MET A 331 -1.85 30.07 8.88
CA MET A 331 -1.75 28.98 9.87
C MET A 331 -2.25 29.44 11.24
N ILE A 332 -1.79 30.60 11.74
CA ILE A 332 -2.22 31.17 13.03
C ILE A 332 -3.74 31.36 13.09
N LYS A 333 -4.36 31.97 12.07
CA LYS A 333 -5.83 32.12 12.01
C LYS A 333 -6.58 30.78 12.02
N LYS A 334 -6.02 29.75 11.37
CA LYS A 334 -6.60 28.39 11.38
C LYS A 334 -6.40 27.70 12.73
N ILE A 335 -5.29 27.95 13.45
CA ILE A 335 -5.06 27.49 14.82
C ILE A 335 -6.10 28.10 15.76
N GLU A 336 -6.32 29.41 15.70
CA GLU A 336 -7.37 30.12 16.45
C GLU A 336 -8.77 29.53 16.18
N HIS A 337 -9.10 29.30 14.91
CA HIS A 337 -10.36 28.66 14.53
C HIS A 337 -10.51 27.23 15.08
N CYS A 338 -9.45 26.41 14.99
CA CYS A 338 -9.45 25.06 15.56
C CYS A 338 -9.66 25.08 17.08
N ALA A 339 -8.93 25.93 17.80
CA ALA A 339 -9.06 26.07 19.25
C ALA A 339 -10.46 26.56 19.66
N SER A 340 -11.03 27.54 18.95
CA SER A 340 -12.43 27.98 19.17
C SER A 340 -13.47 26.86 18.96
N SER A 341 -13.11 25.83 18.20
CA SER A 341 -13.92 24.63 17.94
C SER A 341 -13.63 23.49 18.92
N GLY A 342 -12.79 23.70 19.94
CA GLY A 342 -12.39 22.70 20.94
C GLY A 342 -11.46 21.60 20.42
N VAL A 343 -10.74 21.85 19.32
CA VAL A 343 -9.74 20.93 18.78
C VAL A 343 -8.54 20.86 19.72
N GLN A 344 -8.05 19.65 20.00
CA GLN A 344 -6.88 19.40 20.85
C GLN A 344 -5.58 19.38 20.04
N VAL A 345 -5.63 18.92 18.78
CA VAL A 345 -4.51 18.93 17.84
C VAL A 345 -4.94 19.31 16.43
N ALA A 346 -4.24 20.26 15.82
CA ALA A 346 -4.39 20.62 14.41
C ALA A 346 -3.19 20.12 13.58
N LEU A 347 -3.47 19.49 12.44
CA LEU A 347 -2.47 19.07 11.44
C LEU A 347 -2.49 20.00 10.23
N PHE A 348 -1.32 20.54 9.87
CA PHE A 348 -1.07 21.22 8.61
C PHE A 348 -0.23 20.35 7.66
N HIS A 349 -0.30 20.65 6.37
CA HIS A 349 0.33 19.88 5.30
C HIS A 349 1.85 20.06 5.24
N GLU A 350 2.48 19.35 4.29
CA GLU A 350 3.91 19.43 4.02
C GLU A 350 4.30 20.85 3.55
N CYS A 351 5.43 21.35 4.04
CA CYS A 351 5.94 22.69 3.73
C CYS A 351 4.92 23.85 3.91
N ALA A 352 3.95 23.74 4.82
CA ALA A 352 2.88 24.72 5.05
C ALA A 352 3.35 26.15 5.38
N THR A 353 4.61 26.33 5.81
CA THR A 353 5.24 27.64 6.02
C THR A 353 5.65 28.32 4.71
N THR A 354 5.94 27.59 3.64
CA THR A 354 6.47 28.11 2.36
C THR A 354 5.64 27.77 1.14
N GLY A 355 4.83 26.72 1.19
CA GLY A 355 4.45 25.94 0.01
C GLY A 355 5.58 25.04 -0.47
N TYR A 356 5.24 24.09 -1.34
CA TYR A 356 6.21 23.17 -1.94
C TYR A 356 6.93 23.78 -3.16
N TYR A 357 7.33 25.05 -3.04
CA TYR A 357 7.97 25.84 -4.09
C TYR A 357 9.50 25.90 -3.85
N THR A 358 10.28 25.17 -4.63
CA THR A 358 11.74 25.04 -4.43
C THR A 358 12.47 26.38 -4.39
N GLU A 359 12.09 27.34 -5.23
CA GLU A 359 12.70 28.67 -5.30
C GLU A 359 12.50 29.50 -4.00
N ASP A 360 11.31 29.44 -3.40
CA ASP A 360 11.05 30.06 -2.10
C ASP A 360 11.76 29.32 -0.97
N ILE A 361 11.70 27.99 -0.95
CA ILE A 361 12.40 27.15 0.04
C ILE A 361 13.91 27.45 0.04
N LEU A 362 14.50 27.71 -1.13
CA LEU A 362 15.91 28.09 -1.29
C LEU A 362 16.21 29.54 -0.85
N ARG A 363 15.23 30.45 -0.95
CA ARG A 363 15.35 31.87 -0.60
C ARG A 363 15.38 32.13 0.92
N TYR A 364 14.64 31.36 1.71
CA TYR A 364 14.55 31.57 3.16
C TYR A 364 15.75 31.01 3.92
N THR A 365 16.18 31.73 4.96
CA THR A 365 17.31 31.41 5.84
C THR A 365 16.86 30.63 7.08
N GLU A 366 17.81 30.01 7.78
CA GLU A 366 17.57 29.37 9.09
C GLU A 366 16.87 30.31 10.09
N LYS A 367 17.21 31.61 10.08
CA LYS A 367 16.58 32.62 10.94
C LYS A 367 15.10 32.83 10.62
N ASP A 368 14.71 32.78 9.34
CA ASP A 368 13.33 32.98 8.91
C ASP A 368 12.45 31.81 9.37
N PHE A 369 12.95 30.58 9.26
CA PHE A 369 12.27 29.38 9.78
C PHE A 369 12.15 29.38 11.31
N ILE A 370 13.17 29.88 12.03
CA ILE A 370 13.11 30.06 13.49
C ILE A 370 12.05 31.10 13.89
N ASP A 371 11.91 32.21 13.15
CA ASP A 371 10.87 33.21 13.42
C ASP A 371 9.45 32.67 13.13
N ALA A 372 9.29 31.96 12.01
CA ALA A 372 8.06 31.28 11.65
C ALA A 372 7.64 30.27 12.73
N GLU A 373 8.56 29.39 13.16
CA GLU A 373 8.31 28.45 14.26
C GLU A 373 7.93 29.18 15.56
N ARG A 374 8.67 30.24 15.93
CA ARG A 374 8.38 31.04 17.12
C ARG A 374 6.96 31.63 17.10
N ARG A 375 6.50 32.14 15.96
CA ARG A 375 5.16 32.71 15.80
C ARG A 375 4.07 31.65 15.91
N ILE A 376 4.28 30.47 15.33
CA ILE A 376 3.38 29.32 15.50
C ILE A 376 3.37 28.87 16.97
N SER A 377 4.53 28.79 17.64
CA SER A 377 4.64 28.49 19.07
C SER A 377 3.85 29.44 19.97
N LEU A 378 3.94 30.74 19.71
CA LEU A 378 3.17 31.74 20.45
C LEU A 378 1.66 31.57 20.26
N ALA A 379 1.21 31.21 19.05
CA ALA A 379 -0.19 30.89 18.79
C ALA A 379 -0.65 29.60 19.50
N CYS A 380 0.15 28.53 19.46
CA CYS A 380 -0.14 27.27 20.17
C CYS A 380 -0.32 27.53 21.68
N LYS A 381 0.61 28.28 22.28
CA LYS A 381 0.55 28.68 23.69
C LYS A 381 -0.65 29.55 24.04
N ALA A 382 -0.96 30.53 23.20
CA ALA A 382 -2.07 31.45 23.44
C ALA A 382 -3.44 30.76 23.33
N GLN A 383 -3.53 29.71 22.52
CA GLN A 383 -4.77 28.98 22.23
C GLN A 383 -4.90 27.64 22.97
N GLY A 384 -3.84 27.17 23.66
CA GLY A 384 -3.84 25.91 24.42
C GLY A 384 -4.04 24.66 23.54
N ILE A 385 -3.39 24.62 22.39
CA ILE A 385 -3.61 23.60 21.34
C ILE A 385 -2.29 23.04 20.80
N TYR A 386 -2.24 21.74 20.52
CA TYR A 386 -1.11 21.09 19.86
C TYR A 386 -1.17 21.36 18.35
N VAL A 387 -0.01 21.58 17.73
CA VAL A 387 0.09 21.73 16.27
C VAL A 387 1.15 20.79 15.72
N VAL A 388 0.77 20.04 14.70
CA VAL A 388 1.65 19.21 13.87
C VAL A 388 1.69 19.85 12.48
N TYR A 389 2.86 20.15 11.93
CA TYR A 389 2.96 20.82 10.63
C TYR A 389 4.24 20.46 9.87
N GLY A 390 4.18 20.55 8.54
CA GLY A 390 5.37 20.44 7.69
C GLY A 390 6.00 21.80 7.42
N SER A 391 7.33 21.86 7.42
CA SER A 391 8.13 23.04 7.09
C SER A 391 9.51 22.59 6.61
N PRO A 392 10.16 23.29 5.66
CA PRO A 392 11.61 23.23 5.59
C PRO A 392 12.20 23.69 6.94
N TYR A 393 13.28 23.06 7.39
CA TYR A 393 13.93 23.41 8.65
C TYR A 393 15.43 23.13 8.58
N TYR A 394 16.22 23.89 9.33
CA TYR A 394 17.67 23.73 9.42
C TYR A 394 18.06 23.05 10.74
N GLU A 395 18.90 22.02 10.66
CA GLU A 395 19.57 21.42 11.81
C GLU A 395 21.07 21.40 11.50
N GLN A 396 21.87 22.10 12.32
CA GLN A 396 23.32 22.25 12.15
C GLN A 396 23.72 22.74 10.74
N GLY A 397 23.02 23.75 10.23
CA GLY A 397 23.22 24.30 8.87
C GLY A 397 22.76 23.38 7.72
N THR A 398 22.27 22.17 8.01
CA THR A 398 21.71 21.26 7.01
C THR A 398 20.20 21.42 6.94
N ARG A 399 19.66 21.64 5.73
CA ARG A 399 18.21 21.77 5.52
C ARG A 399 17.54 20.41 5.29
N TYR A 400 16.37 20.25 5.88
CA TYR A 400 15.51 19.08 5.81
C TYR A 400 14.07 19.49 5.47
N ASN A 401 13.32 18.61 4.83
CA ASN A 401 11.87 18.67 4.82
C ASN A 401 11.39 18.07 6.15
N MET A 402 10.84 18.88 7.04
CA MET A 402 10.67 18.58 8.46
C MET A 402 9.20 18.59 8.89
N GLY A 403 8.76 17.53 9.55
CA GLY A 403 7.53 17.51 10.34
C GLY A 403 7.86 17.95 11.77
N ILE A 404 7.13 18.94 12.27
CA ILE A 404 7.37 19.61 13.55
C ILE A 404 6.11 19.47 14.43
N VAL A 405 6.31 19.20 15.73
CA VAL A 405 5.23 19.16 16.73
C VAL A 405 5.48 20.19 17.81
N ILE A 406 4.50 21.07 18.01
CA ILE A 406 4.47 22.05 19.09
C ILE A 406 3.33 21.68 20.05
N ASN A 407 3.58 21.75 21.36
CA ASN A 407 2.58 21.47 22.38
C ASN A 407 1.71 22.70 22.74
N ASP A 408 0.70 22.47 23.57
CA ASP A 408 -0.20 23.50 24.12
C ASP A 408 0.48 24.58 24.97
N GLN A 409 1.76 24.40 25.37
CA GLN A 409 2.58 25.41 26.06
C GLN A 409 3.45 26.25 25.11
N GLY A 410 3.45 25.94 23.82
CA GLY A 410 4.28 26.58 22.79
C GLY A 410 5.71 26.06 22.74
N GLU A 411 5.96 24.83 23.17
CA GLU A 411 7.27 24.17 23.14
C GLU A 411 7.32 23.17 21.97
N THR A 412 8.41 23.18 21.19
CA THR A 412 8.61 22.17 20.13
C THR A 412 9.08 20.86 20.74
N ILE A 413 8.16 19.91 20.89
CA ILE A 413 8.39 18.61 21.55
C ILE A 413 8.92 17.52 20.62
N TYR A 414 8.79 17.67 19.29
CA TYR A 414 9.25 16.65 18.34
C TYR A 414 9.57 17.24 16.96
N ARG A 415 10.56 16.66 16.29
CA ARG A 415 10.93 16.94 14.89
C ARG A 415 11.29 15.63 14.17
N GLN A 416 10.82 15.45 12.95
CA GLN A 416 11.18 14.32 12.08
C GLN A 416 11.36 14.78 10.65
N ALA A 417 12.56 14.57 10.10
CA ALA A 417 12.84 14.80 8.69
C ALA A 417 12.24 13.68 7.82
N LYS A 418 11.68 14.04 6.66
CA LYS A 418 11.17 13.14 5.63
C LYS A 418 12.23 12.10 5.27
N ILE A 419 11.90 10.82 5.39
CA ILE A 419 12.89 9.74 5.28
C ILE A 419 13.11 9.38 3.80
N GLN A 420 12.02 9.33 3.05
CA GLN A 420 11.98 8.94 1.65
C GLN A 420 11.67 10.15 0.78
N LEU A 421 12.72 10.89 0.43
CA LEU A 421 12.63 12.04 -0.47
C LEU A 421 12.07 11.63 -1.85
N VAL A 422 11.48 12.60 -2.54
CA VAL A 422 11.07 12.52 -3.95
C VAL A 422 11.77 13.63 -4.74
N GLY A 423 11.79 13.57 -6.07
CA GLY A 423 12.50 14.53 -6.93
C GLY A 423 12.24 16.03 -6.70
N GLY A 424 11.14 16.40 -6.01
CA GLY A 424 10.90 17.79 -5.59
C GLY A 424 11.64 18.21 -4.30
N ASP A 425 12.07 17.27 -3.47
CA ASP A 425 12.96 17.49 -2.31
C ASP A 425 14.46 17.52 -2.72
N GLU A 426 14.77 16.85 -3.83
CA GLU A 426 16.14 16.65 -4.31
C GLU A 426 16.80 17.99 -4.67
N GLY A 427 17.99 18.22 -4.11
CA GLY A 427 18.75 19.45 -4.28
C GLY A 427 18.64 20.46 -3.14
N TRP A 428 17.58 20.42 -2.31
CA TRP A 428 17.44 21.36 -1.17
C TRP A 428 17.31 20.69 0.21
N ALA A 429 16.81 19.45 0.28
CA ALA A 429 16.68 18.69 1.52
C ALA A 429 17.73 17.56 1.64
N ARG A 430 18.02 17.14 2.88
CA ARG A 430 18.64 15.84 3.18
C ARG A 430 17.59 14.86 3.73
N PRO A 431 17.76 13.54 3.50
CA PRO A 431 16.83 12.54 4.01
C PRO A 431 16.98 12.36 5.52
N GLY A 432 15.85 12.15 6.20
CA GLY A 432 15.82 11.73 7.59
C GLY A 432 16.47 10.35 7.81
N THR A 433 16.98 10.15 9.03
CA THR A 433 17.64 8.90 9.47
C THR A 433 17.09 8.37 10.80
N ARG A 434 16.02 9.00 11.32
CA ARG A 434 15.39 8.67 12.59
C ARG A 434 13.88 8.56 12.40
N LEU A 435 13.30 7.54 13.03
CA LEU A 435 11.86 7.34 13.13
C LEU A 435 11.55 7.09 14.62
N SER A 436 10.54 7.76 15.15
CA SER A 436 10.19 7.73 16.58
C SER A 436 8.70 7.99 16.74
N THR A 437 8.18 7.66 17.92
CA THR A 437 6.87 8.15 18.37
C THR A 437 7.03 9.45 19.17
N PHE A 438 5.94 10.18 19.32
CA PHE A 438 5.84 11.34 20.22
C PHE A 438 4.50 11.30 20.98
N LYS A 439 4.33 12.19 21.96
CA LYS A 439 3.13 12.29 22.78
C LYS A 439 2.28 13.52 22.43
N ILE A 440 0.96 13.36 22.46
CA ILE A 440 -0.02 14.45 22.52
C ILE A 440 -0.85 14.20 23.77
N GLY A 441 -0.56 14.94 24.85
CA GLY A 441 -0.97 14.55 26.19
C GLY A 441 -0.46 13.15 26.54
N ASP A 442 -1.38 12.25 26.89
CA ASP A 442 -1.13 10.83 27.16
C ASP A 442 -1.00 9.95 25.90
N LYS A 443 -1.48 10.42 24.73
CA LYS A 443 -1.62 9.61 23.51
C LYS A 443 -0.31 9.47 22.75
N THR A 444 0.06 8.24 22.42
CA THR A 444 1.21 7.94 21.55
C THR A 444 0.83 8.11 20.09
N CYS A 445 1.56 8.99 19.41
CA CYS A 445 1.36 9.35 18.01
C CYS A 445 2.64 9.14 17.19
N SER A 446 2.49 9.19 15.87
CA SER A 446 3.60 9.15 14.91
C SER A 446 3.25 9.99 13.68
N MET A 447 4.24 10.28 12.84
CA MET A 447 4.02 11.02 11.59
C MET A 447 4.78 10.44 10.40
N ILE A 448 4.30 10.74 9.21
CA ILE A 448 4.95 10.49 7.91
C ILE A 448 4.76 11.71 7.00
N ILE A 449 5.68 11.93 6.05
CA ILE A 449 5.70 13.11 5.18
C ILE A 449 5.62 12.70 3.70
N CYS A 450 4.52 13.05 3.04
CA CYS A 450 4.22 12.83 1.62
C CYS A 450 4.70 11.47 1.09
N HIS A 451 5.84 11.44 0.41
CA HIS A 451 6.39 10.26 -0.24
C HIS A 451 6.73 9.10 0.72
N ASP A 452 6.92 9.36 2.02
CA ASP A 452 7.01 8.34 3.08
C ASP A 452 5.79 7.38 3.09
N SER A 453 4.61 7.81 2.63
CA SER A 453 3.41 6.94 2.60
C SER A 453 3.54 5.71 1.69
N ARG A 454 4.50 5.69 0.76
CA ARG A 454 4.79 4.55 -0.15
C ARG A 454 5.61 3.43 0.53
N TYR A 455 5.83 3.56 1.84
CA TYR A 455 6.71 2.73 2.66
C TYR A 455 5.93 2.29 3.91
N PRO A 456 5.13 1.20 3.83
CA PRO A 456 4.31 0.68 4.95
C PRO A 456 5.05 0.60 6.28
N GLU A 457 6.33 0.23 6.24
CA GLU A 457 7.26 0.12 7.37
C GLU A 457 7.33 1.39 8.23
N LEU A 458 7.21 2.58 7.62
CA LEU A 458 7.28 3.88 8.32
C LEU A 458 6.04 4.18 9.17
N VAL A 459 4.91 3.52 8.89
CA VAL A 459 3.70 3.58 9.74
C VAL A 459 3.65 2.37 10.68
N ARG A 460 3.95 1.18 10.15
CA ARG A 460 3.90 -0.09 10.86
C ARG A 460 4.75 -0.11 12.12
N LEU A 461 6.02 0.29 12.02
CA LEU A 461 6.97 0.21 13.15
C LEU A 461 6.58 1.14 14.32
N PRO A 462 6.23 2.42 14.11
CA PRO A 462 5.66 3.25 15.17
C PRO A 462 4.37 2.71 15.78
N VAL A 463 3.48 2.10 14.98
CA VAL A 463 2.24 1.49 15.50
C VAL A 463 2.54 0.28 16.37
N MET A 464 3.43 -0.61 15.94
CA MET A 464 3.93 -1.71 16.78
C MET A 464 4.53 -1.19 18.10
N LYS A 465 5.30 -0.09 18.06
CA LYS A 465 5.90 0.55 19.24
C LYS A 465 4.88 1.24 20.16
N GLY A 466 3.67 1.52 19.68
CA GLY A 466 2.57 2.03 20.51
C GLY A 466 1.71 3.13 19.88
N SER A 467 2.10 3.70 18.73
CA SER A 467 1.32 4.74 18.05
C SER A 467 -0.09 4.27 17.71
N ARG A 468 -1.10 5.11 17.99
CA ARG A 468 -2.53 4.88 17.67
C ARG A 468 -3.16 5.98 16.81
N LEU A 469 -2.39 7.00 16.49
CA LEU A 469 -2.80 8.11 15.65
C LEU A 469 -1.61 8.53 14.78
N VAL A 470 -1.81 8.42 13.46
CA VAL A 470 -0.78 8.70 12.47
C VAL A 470 -1.13 10.02 11.79
N PHE A 471 -0.26 11.01 11.94
CA PHE A 471 -0.36 12.29 11.23
C PHE A 471 0.35 12.20 9.89
N TYR A 472 -0.36 12.51 8.81
CA TYR A 472 0.16 12.46 7.45
C TYR A 472 0.11 13.83 6.79
N MET A 473 1.26 14.48 6.68
CA MET A 473 1.38 15.80 6.05
C MET A 473 1.89 15.63 4.61
N SER A 474 1.26 16.28 3.63
CA SER A 474 1.65 16.09 2.22
C SER A 474 1.43 17.30 1.31
N SER A 475 2.27 17.44 0.29
CA SER A 475 1.95 18.12 -0.95
C SER A 475 2.31 17.16 -2.09
N GLU A 476 1.35 16.31 -2.46
CA GLU A 476 1.48 15.37 -3.59
C GLU A 476 1.20 16.11 -4.92
N SER A 477 1.17 15.44 -6.06
CA SER A 477 0.89 16.08 -7.35
C SER A 477 -0.41 16.90 -7.40
N ASN A 478 -0.38 17.98 -8.19
CA ASN A 478 -1.56 18.73 -8.62
C ASN A 478 -2.54 17.88 -9.46
N ILE A 479 -3.72 18.46 -9.75
CA ILE A 479 -4.81 17.75 -10.45
C ILE A 479 -4.48 17.31 -11.88
N THR A 480 -3.45 17.87 -12.54
CA THR A 480 -3.06 17.46 -13.91
C THR A 480 -2.40 16.08 -13.96
N ARG A 481 -2.18 15.44 -12.81
CA ARG A 481 -1.67 14.07 -12.66
C ARG A 481 -2.77 13.12 -12.19
N GLU A 482 -3.92 13.12 -12.86
CA GLU A 482 -5.13 12.36 -12.46
C GLU A 482 -4.86 10.89 -12.10
N SER A 483 -4.01 10.20 -12.87
CA SER A 483 -3.60 8.80 -12.62
C SER A 483 -2.87 8.56 -11.29
N LYS A 484 -2.42 9.63 -10.60
CA LYS A 484 -1.88 9.54 -9.24
C LYS A 484 -2.94 9.66 -8.14
N ILE A 485 -4.07 10.33 -8.39
CA ILE A 485 -5.03 10.70 -7.33
C ILE A 485 -5.65 9.46 -6.67
N ILE A 486 -6.17 8.52 -7.46
CA ILE A 486 -6.81 7.31 -6.94
C ILE A 486 -5.81 6.37 -6.24
N PRO A 487 -4.64 6.03 -6.82
CA PRO A 487 -3.68 5.17 -6.13
C PRO A 487 -3.07 5.84 -4.89
N TYR A 488 -2.98 7.18 -4.86
CA TYR A 488 -2.54 7.92 -3.68
C TYR A 488 -3.57 7.87 -2.55
N ARG A 489 -4.86 8.15 -2.85
CA ARG A 489 -5.98 7.93 -1.91
C ARG A 489 -5.93 6.52 -1.32
N ALA A 490 -5.71 5.52 -2.17
CA ALA A 490 -5.64 4.13 -1.77
C ALA A 490 -4.48 3.85 -0.79
N GLN A 491 -3.31 4.44 -1.01
CA GLN A 491 -2.17 4.32 -0.08
C GLN A 491 -2.52 4.86 1.31
N VAL A 492 -3.18 6.02 1.42
CA VAL A 492 -3.56 6.60 2.73
C VAL A 492 -4.54 5.72 3.50
N VAL A 493 -5.56 5.21 2.81
CA VAL A 493 -6.54 4.29 3.41
C VAL A 493 -5.88 2.96 3.80
N ALA A 494 -5.00 2.41 2.95
CA ALA A 494 -4.26 1.20 3.26
C ALA A 494 -3.41 1.33 4.55
N ARG A 495 -2.75 2.48 4.79
CA ARG A 495 -2.00 2.69 6.05
C ARG A 495 -2.88 2.67 7.29
N ALA A 496 -4.15 3.06 7.21
CA ALA A 496 -5.11 2.97 8.31
C ALA A 496 -5.56 1.52 8.52
N VAL A 497 -6.08 0.88 7.47
CA VAL A 497 -6.60 -0.50 7.47
C VAL A 497 -5.52 -1.47 7.93
N GLU A 498 -4.39 -1.53 7.22
CA GLU A 498 -3.41 -2.60 7.41
C GLU A 498 -2.80 -2.57 8.82
N ASN A 499 -2.73 -1.40 9.45
CA ASN A 499 -2.21 -1.20 10.80
C ASN A 499 -3.29 -1.24 11.89
N ASN A 500 -4.57 -1.14 11.52
CA ASN A 500 -5.70 -0.90 12.40
C ASN A 500 -5.48 0.32 13.32
N VAL A 501 -5.28 1.49 12.70
CA VAL A 501 -5.15 2.79 13.38
C VAL A 501 -5.80 3.94 12.62
N TYR A 502 -6.06 5.05 13.31
CA TYR A 502 -6.48 6.29 12.65
C TYR A 502 -5.34 6.94 11.89
N VAL A 503 -5.64 7.43 10.68
CA VAL A 503 -4.76 8.29 9.88
C VAL A 503 -5.45 9.64 9.67
N VAL A 504 -4.81 10.72 10.10
CA VAL A 504 -5.25 12.10 9.85
C VAL A 504 -4.31 12.67 8.79
N GLN A 505 -4.81 12.93 7.60
CA GLN A 505 -4.05 13.53 6.50
C GLN A 505 -4.41 14.99 6.29
N SER A 506 -3.41 15.87 6.24
CA SER A 506 -3.51 17.21 5.65
C SER A 506 -2.67 17.25 4.36
N ASN A 507 -3.34 17.58 3.25
CA ASN A 507 -2.76 17.80 1.94
C ASN A 507 -2.98 19.25 1.52
N GLU A 508 -2.04 19.83 0.78
CA GLU A 508 -2.16 21.19 0.24
C GLU A 508 -3.34 21.31 -0.76
N ALA A 509 -4.09 22.42 -0.71
CA ALA A 509 -5.22 22.65 -1.62
C ALA A 509 -4.78 23.15 -3.00
N GLN A 510 -5.49 22.71 -4.04
CA GLN A 510 -5.23 23.10 -5.42
C GLN A 510 -5.64 24.56 -5.64
N ASN A 511 -4.70 25.44 -5.97
CA ASN A 511 -5.06 26.78 -6.43
C ASN A 511 -5.67 26.66 -7.84
N PHE A 512 -6.94 27.03 -8.00
CA PHE A 512 -7.64 26.95 -9.30
C PHE A 512 -7.11 27.96 -10.33
N SER A 513 -6.60 29.11 -9.87
CA SER A 513 -6.18 30.20 -10.75
C SER A 513 -4.74 30.04 -11.23
N THR A 514 -3.84 29.54 -10.39
CA THR A 514 -2.41 29.35 -10.74
C THR A 514 -2.07 27.90 -11.10
N MET A 515 -2.95 26.94 -10.82
CA MET A 515 -2.72 25.49 -10.95
C MET A 515 -1.58 24.94 -10.07
N GLU A 516 -1.15 25.72 -9.09
CA GLU A 516 -0.15 25.36 -8.07
C GLU A 516 -0.76 24.64 -6.86
N GLY A 517 0.11 24.07 -6.03
CA GLY A 517 -0.26 23.25 -4.88
C GLY A 517 -0.51 21.78 -5.24
N SER A 518 -1.14 21.05 -4.32
CA SER A 518 -1.52 19.65 -4.50
C SER A 518 -3.01 19.51 -4.85
N HIS A 519 -3.47 18.30 -5.16
CA HIS A 519 -4.87 18.01 -5.49
C HIS A 519 -5.87 18.15 -4.32
N GLY A 520 -5.50 18.75 -3.18
CA GLY A 520 -6.35 18.87 -1.99
C GLY A 520 -6.76 17.50 -1.42
N GLN A 521 -8.03 17.36 -1.04
CA GLN A 521 -8.59 16.11 -0.53
C GLN A 521 -7.83 15.56 0.70
N SER A 522 -7.48 16.46 1.62
CA SER A 522 -7.19 16.11 3.01
C SER A 522 -8.28 15.18 3.57
N ARG A 523 -7.93 14.23 4.45
CA ARG A 523 -8.87 13.18 4.85
C ARG A 523 -8.57 12.61 6.23
N ILE A 524 -9.61 12.14 6.91
CA ILE A 524 -9.50 11.46 8.20
C ILE A 524 -10.04 10.05 8.03
N VAL A 525 -9.16 9.06 8.19
CA VAL A 525 -9.45 7.64 7.96
C VAL A 525 -9.52 6.88 9.28
N ALA A 526 -10.57 6.07 9.43
CA ALA A 526 -10.77 5.17 10.56
C ALA A 526 -9.93 3.88 10.46
N PRO A 527 -9.72 3.14 11.58
CA PRO A 527 -8.93 1.90 11.64
C PRO A 527 -9.41 0.74 10.77
N ASP A 528 -10.63 0.82 10.23
CA ASP A 528 -11.26 -0.12 9.29
C ASP A 528 -11.20 0.36 7.82
N GLY A 529 -10.63 1.54 7.58
CA GLY A 529 -10.54 2.17 6.26
C GLY A 529 -11.68 3.12 5.91
N VAL A 530 -12.69 3.27 6.77
CA VAL A 530 -13.80 4.21 6.51
C VAL A 530 -13.29 5.64 6.55
N LEU A 531 -13.58 6.41 5.50
CA LEU A 531 -13.32 7.85 5.47
C LEU A 531 -14.37 8.56 6.32
N LEU A 532 -13.95 9.17 7.43
CA LEU A 532 -14.83 9.91 8.33
C LEU A 532 -15.17 11.29 7.77
N GLN A 533 -14.17 11.96 7.20
CA GLN A 533 -14.31 13.22 6.46
C GLN A 533 -13.24 13.30 5.36
N GLU A 534 -13.55 13.99 4.27
CA GLU A 534 -12.63 14.35 3.20
C GLU A 534 -12.91 15.78 2.73
N ALA A 535 -11.84 16.53 2.44
CA ALA A 535 -11.88 17.90 1.97
C ALA A 535 -12.14 17.98 0.46
N SER A 536 -12.50 19.16 0.00
CA SER A 536 -12.56 19.46 -1.43
C SER A 536 -11.16 19.50 -2.07
N ILE A 537 -11.12 19.61 -3.39
CA ILE A 537 -9.86 19.79 -4.15
C ILE A 537 -9.34 21.24 -4.00
N PHE A 538 -10.24 22.23 -4.08
CA PHE A 538 -9.90 23.64 -4.24
C PHE A 538 -10.14 24.52 -3.01
N GLY A 539 -10.73 23.99 -1.93
CA GLY A 539 -11.10 24.76 -0.74
C GLY A 539 -10.05 24.72 0.37
N GLU A 540 -9.97 25.80 1.15
CA GLU A 540 -9.21 25.83 2.41
C GLU A 540 -10.00 25.22 3.57
N ASP A 541 -10.31 23.94 3.46
CA ASP A 541 -11.20 23.24 4.38
C ASP A 541 -10.54 22.92 5.73
N VAL A 542 -11.35 22.82 6.79
CA VAL A 542 -10.90 22.35 8.12
C VAL A 542 -11.78 21.18 8.54
N LEU A 543 -11.22 19.98 8.47
CA LEU A 543 -11.94 18.75 8.82
C LEU A 543 -11.79 18.49 10.31
N ILE A 544 -12.88 18.58 11.07
CA ILE A 544 -12.88 18.44 12.53
C ILE A 544 -13.64 17.18 12.93
N VAL A 545 -12.96 16.27 13.62
CA VAL A 545 -13.53 14.97 14.04
C VAL A 545 -13.10 14.65 15.48
N GLU A 546 -14.03 14.12 16.27
CA GLU A 546 -13.69 13.44 17.53
C GLU A 546 -13.39 11.96 17.25
N LEU A 547 -12.13 11.57 17.42
CA LEU A 547 -11.68 10.19 17.24
C LEU A 547 -11.81 9.42 18.55
N ASP A 548 -12.22 8.16 18.43
CA ASP A 548 -12.35 7.21 19.54
C ASP A 548 -11.22 6.17 19.42
N LEU A 549 -10.10 6.43 20.09
CA LEU A 549 -8.87 5.66 19.96
C LEU A 549 -8.98 4.23 20.53
N SER A 550 -10.07 3.88 21.24
CA SER A 550 -10.35 2.49 21.62
C SER A 550 -10.42 1.57 20.39
N LYS A 551 -10.91 2.10 19.25
CA LYS A 551 -11.01 1.41 17.96
C LYS A 551 -9.66 1.28 17.23
N SER A 552 -8.68 2.09 17.63
CA SER A 552 -7.31 2.04 17.15
C SER A 552 -6.54 1.06 18.02
N SER A 553 -6.60 -0.23 17.71
CA SER A 553 -5.94 -1.24 18.54
C SER A 553 -4.46 -1.42 18.19
N GLY A 554 -4.06 -1.02 16.97
CA GLY A 554 -2.78 -1.42 16.37
C GLY A 554 -2.68 -2.94 16.11
N GLY A 555 -3.80 -3.66 16.14
CA GLY A 555 -3.86 -5.11 16.24
C GLY A 555 -3.24 -5.83 15.05
N LEU A 556 -3.54 -5.40 13.83
CA LEU A 556 -2.96 -5.98 12.61
C LEU A 556 -1.44 -5.73 12.53
N ALA A 557 -0.94 -4.58 12.99
CA ALA A 557 0.49 -4.33 13.10
C ALA A 557 1.16 -5.23 14.16
N LYS A 558 0.54 -5.42 15.32
CA LYS A 558 1.04 -6.34 16.36
C LYS A 558 1.02 -7.80 15.90
N LYS A 559 0.01 -8.22 15.14
CA LYS A 559 -0.10 -9.58 14.57
C LYS A 559 1.14 -9.94 13.72
N SER A 560 1.75 -8.98 13.02
CA SER A 560 2.99 -9.22 12.26
C SER A 560 4.19 -9.66 13.12
N LEU A 561 4.25 -9.32 14.42
CA LEU A 561 5.28 -9.79 15.37
C LEU A 561 5.11 -11.27 15.77
N GLN A 562 3.97 -11.89 15.46
CA GLN A 562 3.68 -13.29 15.77
C GLN A 562 4.01 -14.24 14.60
N SER A 563 4.32 -13.68 13.42
CA SER A 563 4.70 -14.44 12.22
C SER A 563 6.08 -15.06 12.38
N ALA A 564 6.19 -16.39 12.38
CA ALA A 564 7.47 -17.08 12.55
C ALA A 564 8.54 -16.62 11.52
N LEU A 565 8.10 -16.34 10.28
CA LEU A 565 8.95 -15.89 9.18
C LEU A 565 9.47 -14.45 9.36
N PHE A 566 8.61 -13.52 9.78
CA PHE A 566 8.94 -12.09 9.83
C PHE A 566 9.27 -11.53 11.21
N LYS A 567 8.98 -12.28 12.29
CA LYS A 567 9.14 -11.82 13.68
C LYS A 567 10.52 -11.22 13.94
N ALA A 568 11.60 -11.91 13.56
CA ALA A 568 12.96 -11.42 13.77
C ALA A 568 13.23 -10.08 13.05
N TRP A 569 12.72 -9.91 11.83
CA TRP A 569 12.84 -8.67 11.06
C TRP A 569 12.07 -7.50 11.72
N TRP A 570 10.88 -7.78 12.27
CA TRP A 570 10.06 -6.79 12.96
C TRP A 570 10.58 -6.40 14.34
N GLU A 571 11.01 -7.37 15.15
CA GLU A 571 11.63 -7.14 16.45
C GLU A 571 12.89 -6.28 16.32
N GLU A 572 13.61 -6.43 15.21
CA GLU A 572 14.74 -5.60 14.84
C GLU A 572 14.33 -4.20 14.39
N GLY A 573 13.34 -4.08 13.50
CA GLY A 573 12.75 -2.80 13.13
C GLY A 573 12.29 -1.97 14.35
N LEU A 574 11.77 -2.63 15.39
CA LEU A 574 11.36 -2.00 16.65
C LEU A 574 12.51 -1.43 17.51
N LYS A 575 13.77 -1.83 17.26
CA LYS A 575 14.98 -1.25 17.87
C LYS A 575 15.45 0.01 17.15
N LEU A 576 14.97 0.28 15.93
CA LEU A 576 15.20 1.54 15.22
C LEU A 576 14.34 2.67 15.80
N ILE A 577 13.16 2.33 16.32
CA ILE A 577 12.20 3.31 16.85
C ILE A 577 12.63 3.82 18.22
N GLY A 578 13.04 5.09 18.25
CA GLY A 578 13.28 5.80 19.49
C GLY A 578 12.00 6.04 20.29
N THR A 579 12.16 6.21 21.59
CA THR A 579 11.19 6.87 22.46
C THR A 579 11.76 8.23 22.83
N GLN A 580 11.08 9.31 22.45
CA GLN A 580 11.29 10.64 23.05
C GLN A 580 10.41 10.77 24.30
#